data_AF-A0A0U1D101-F1
#
_entry.id   AF-A0A0U1D101-F1
#
_cell.length_a   1.000
_cell.length_b   1.000
_cell.length_c   1.000
_cell.angle_alpha   90.00
_cell.angle_beta   90.00
_cell.angle_gamma   90.00
#
_symmetry.space_group_name_H-M   'P 1'
#
loop_
_entity.id
_entity.type
_entity.pdbx_description
1 polymer ?
#
loop_
_entity_poly.entity_id
_entity_poly.type
_entity_poly.pdbx_seq_one_letter_code
_entity_poly.pdbx_strand_id
1 'polypeptide(L)'
;MILIRGVVHYAGKLPNSDPVFRYLMHEVTDECNHIQMFQEFINRNGQDVPGMRRMSRILGPLVGFISGYLSVLLFIGVLGGEQPVHFQQTLLLRGNRRMPPLLNRIIYIHLAEEARHISFADDHLAERVQYSGRWKRAVYAVMFPLFLRWLMGEIFTPPRAFAREFQVPRRTFKSAYWRSEYSRQMMAESAADARRVADRLGLRSVWSRWIWRALGIDGRLPRYRGEPNRLFESATVSQLAEIRTTVWARLAATAIMAAVAW
;
A
#
# COMPACT_ATOMS: atom_id res chain seq x y z
N MET A 1 2.92 -7.66 11.19
CA MET A 1 3.55 -8.89 11.72
C MET A 1 4.47 -9.64 10.77
N ILE A 2 4.24 -9.65 9.44
CA ILE A 2 5.19 -10.30 8.51
C ILE A 2 6.53 -9.55 8.52
N LEU A 3 6.48 -8.22 8.40
CA LEU A 3 7.64 -7.33 8.45
C LEU A 3 8.43 -7.52 9.75
N ILE A 4 7.80 -7.33 10.91
CA ILE A 4 8.44 -7.51 12.23
C ILE A 4 9.19 -8.85 12.34
N ARG A 5 8.59 -9.96 11.90
CA ARG A 5 9.28 -11.27 11.90
C ARG A 5 10.53 -11.25 11.04
N GLY A 6 10.42 -10.76 9.80
CA GLY A 6 11.57 -10.65 8.89
C GLY A 6 12.68 -9.77 9.44
N VAL A 7 12.32 -8.61 10.00
CA VAL A 7 13.27 -7.67 10.61
C VAL A 7 13.98 -8.31 11.80
N VAL A 8 13.27 -8.97 12.72
CA VAL A 8 13.88 -9.62 13.89
C VAL A 8 14.84 -10.74 13.46
N HIS A 9 14.47 -11.54 12.46
CA HIS A 9 15.36 -12.58 11.92
C HIS A 9 16.60 -12.01 11.22
N TYR A 10 16.46 -10.88 10.53
CA TYR A 10 17.59 -10.22 9.90
C TYR A 10 18.51 -9.56 10.93
N ALA A 11 17.94 -8.86 11.92
CA ALA A 11 18.66 -8.20 13.00
C ALA A 11 19.52 -9.19 13.81
N GLY A 12 19.01 -10.40 14.08
CA GLY A 12 19.75 -11.43 14.81
C GLY A 12 21.02 -11.94 14.13
N LYS A 13 21.28 -11.56 12.87
CA LYS A 13 22.51 -11.91 12.14
C LYS A 13 23.55 -10.79 12.11
N LEU A 14 23.18 -9.59 12.55
CA LEU A 14 24.07 -8.44 12.49
C LEU A 14 25.08 -8.53 13.63
N PRO A 15 26.34 -8.10 13.40
CA PRO A 15 27.34 -8.07 14.45
C PRO A 15 26.97 -7.05 15.53
N ASN A 16 27.59 -7.19 16.70
CA ASN A 16 27.47 -6.19 17.75
C ASN A 16 27.92 -4.80 17.23
N SER A 17 27.27 -3.75 17.71
CA SER A 17 27.51 -2.35 17.31
C SER A 17 27.17 -1.98 15.85
N ASP A 18 26.53 -2.87 15.08
CA ASP A 18 26.06 -2.53 13.73
C ASP A 18 24.98 -1.42 13.79
N PRO A 19 25.15 -0.26 13.13
CA PRO A 19 24.14 0.80 13.11
C PRO A 19 22.81 0.36 12.49
N VAL A 20 22.84 -0.60 11.56
CA VAL A 20 21.63 -1.19 10.97
C VAL A 20 20.81 -1.89 12.06
N PHE A 21 21.45 -2.58 13.01
CA PHE A 21 20.73 -3.23 14.11
C PHE A 21 19.93 -2.21 14.93
N ARG A 22 20.55 -1.07 15.28
CA ARG A 22 19.88 -0.01 16.04
C ARG A 22 18.68 0.54 15.29
N TYR A 23 18.86 0.84 14.01
CA TYR A 23 17.76 1.30 13.16
C TYR A 23 16.62 0.27 13.10
N LEU A 24 16.92 -1.02 12.91
CA LEU A 24 15.90 -2.06 12.84
C LEU A 24 15.09 -2.20 14.15
N MET A 25 15.70 -1.95 15.31
CA MET A 25 14.98 -1.95 16.59
C MET A 25 14.08 -0.73 16.73
N HIS A 26 14.48 0.42 16.19
CA HIS A 26 13.59 1.58 16.06
C HIS A 26 12.41 1.27 15.12
N GLU A 27 12.67 0.67 13.96
CA GLU A 27 11.61 0.25 13.01
C GLU A 27 10.62 -0.70 13.69
N VAL A 28 11.09 -1.74 14.40
CA VAL A 28 10.20 -2.65 15.15
C VAL A 28 9.37 -1.89 16.20
N THR A 29 9.93 -0.87 16.84
CA THR A 29 9.22 -0.06 17.84
C THR A 29 8.11 0.76 17.17
N ASP A 30 8.43 1.47 16.09
CA ASP A 30 7.48 2.29 15.32
C ASP A 30 6.34 1.40 14.78
N GLU A 31 6.66 0.24 14.20
CA GLU A 31 5.69 -0.74 13.71
C GLU A 31 4.76 -1.29 14.80
N CYS A 32 5.30 -1.55 16.00
CA CYS A 32 4.46 -1.96 17.14
C CYS A 32 3.51 -0.84 17.56
N ASN A 33 3.95 0.42 17.52
CA ASN A 33 3.11 1.57 17.81
C ASN A 33 2.04 1.77 16.73
N HIS A 34 2.38 1.62 15.45
CA HIS A 34 1.44 1.68 14.33
C HIS A 34 0.28 0.68 14.52
N ILE A 35 0.62 -0.57 14.82
CA ILE A 35 -0.36 -1.64 15.07
C ILE A 35 -1.28 -1.28 16.24
N GLN A 36 -0.72 -0.79 17.35
CA GLN A 36 -1.50 -0.40 18.52
C GLN A 36 -2.43 0.79 18.24
N MET A 37 -1.96 1.82 17.53
CA MET A 37 -2.78 2.98 17.15
C MET A 37 -4.00 2.56 16.31
N PHE A 38 -3.79 1.74 15.28
CA PHE A 38 -4.90 1.26 14.44
C PHE A 38 -5.83 0.30 15.18
N GLN A 39 -5.29 -0.60 16.01
CA GLN A 39 -6.10 -1.52 16.81
C GLN A 39 -6.98 -0.75 17.81
N GLU A 40 -6.43 0.26 18.48
CA GLU A 40 -7.18 1.09 19.42
C GLU A 40 -8.30 1.87 18.70
N PHE A 41 -8.04 2.37 17.49
CA PHE A 41 -9.09 2.99 16.67
C PHE A 41 -10.22 2.01 16.32
N ILE A 42 -9.89 0.76 15.98
CA ILE A 42 -10.88 -0.29 15.72
C ILE A 42 -11.69 -0.61 16.98
N ASN A 43 -11.01 -0.79 18.13
CA ASN A 43 -11.64 -1.07 19.42
C ASN A 43 -12.68 0.00 19.78
N ARG A 44 -12.35 1.29 19.58
CA ARG A 44 -13.26 2.42 19.84
C ARG A 44 -14.47 2.49 18.92
N ASN A 45 -14.35 1.99 17.69
CA ASN A 45 -15.47 1.93 16.75
C ASN A 45 -16.35 0.69 16.92
N GLY A 46 -15.97 -0.25 17.79
CA GLY A 46 -16.73 -1.46 18.08
C GLY A 46 -16.92 -2.40 16.88
N GLN A 47 -16.10 -2.26 15.83
CA GLN A 47 -16.21 -3.07 14.61
C GLN A 47 -15.36 -4.33 14.72
N ASP A 48 -15.94 -5.49 14.45
CA ASP A 48 -15.17 -6.73 14.24
C ASP A 48 -14.66 -6.76 12.80
N VAL A 49 -13.45 -6.24 12.58
CA VAL A 49 -12.88 -6.16 11.24
C VAL A 49 -12.27 -7.52 10.83
N PRO A 50 -12.63 -8.05 9.65
CA PRO A 50 -12.01 -9.26 9.16
C PRO A 50 -10.53 -8.98 8.86
N GLY A 51 -9.64 -9.52 9.69
CA GLY A 51 -8.20 -9.33 9.55
C GLY A 51 -7.60 -10.00 8.30
N MET A 52 -6.30 -10.27 8.35
CA MET A 52 -5.54 -10.80 7.21
C MET A 52 -6.17 -12.05 6.59
N ARG A 53 -6.10 -12.14 5.24
CA ARG A 53 -6.68 -13.25 4.45
C ARG A 53 -6.13 -14.61 4.91
N ARG A 54 -6.95 -15.66 4.78
CA ARG A 54 -6.61 -17.01 5.28
C ARG A 54 -5.26 -17.52 4.79
N MET A 55 -4.96 -17.40 3.49
CA MET A 55 -3.69 -17.87 2.94
C MET A 55 -2.51 -17.03 3.44
N SER A 56 -2.65 -15.71 3.48
CA SER A 56 -1.64 -14.81 4.02
C SER A 56 -1.40 -15.04 5.52
N ARG A 57 -2.43 -15.46 6.28
CA ARG A 57 -2.31 -15.86 7.69
C ARG A 57 -1.48 -17.13 7.89
N ILE A 58 -1.62 -18.09 6.98
CA ILE A 58 -0.90 -19.37 7.04
C ILE A 58 0.53 -19.22 6.50
N LEU A 59 0.68 -18.57 5.35
CA LEU A 59 1.97 -18.43 4.66
C LEU A 59 2.80 -17.25 5.17
N GLY A 60 2.16 -16.21 5.72
CA GLY A 60 2.81 -14.99 6.17
C GLY A 60 3.92 -15.22 7.20
N PRO A 61 3.75 -16.07 8.23
CA PRO A 61 4.83 -16.42 9.15
C PRO A 61 6.04 -17.05 8.45
N LEU A 62 5.81 -17.95 7.49
CA LEU A 62 6.88 -18.59 6.72
C LEU A 62 7.61 -17.57 5.82
N VAL A 63 6.85 -16.71 5.14
CA VAL A 63 7.43 -15.63 4.31
C VAL A 63 8.27 -14.69 5.16
N GLY A 64 7.78 -14.28 6.33
CA GLY A 64 8.53 -13.43 7.26
C GLY A 64 9.80 -14.12 7.78
N PHE A 65 9.73 -15.41 8.10
CA PHE A 65 10.91 -16.19 8.48
C PHE A 65 11.95 -16.21 7.36
N ILE A 66 11.57 -16.66 6.16
CA ILE A 66 12.49 -16.81 5.01
C ILE A 66 13.07 -15.46 4.59
N SER A 67 12.25 -14.41 4.54
CA SER A 67 12.70 -13.08 4.10
C SER A 67 13.78 -12.51 5.02
N GLY A 68 13.73 -12.77 6.32
CA GLY A 68 14.78 -12.37 7.27
C GLY A 68 16.17 -12.95 6.95
N TYR A 69 16.23 -14.06 6.20
CA TYR A 69 17.50 -14.62 5.73
C TYR A 69 17.93 -14.08 4.36
N LEU A 70 17.02 -13.44 3.64
CA LEU A 70 17.22 -12.91 2.30
C LEU A 70 17.06 -11.38 2.32
N SER A 71 18.06 -10.68 2.89
CA SER A 71 17.98 -9.24 3.19
C SER A 71 17.43 -8.38 2.06
N VAL A 72 17.91 -8.57 0.82
CA VAL A 72 17.39 -7.81 -0.34
C VAL A 72 15.90 -8.08 -0.58
N LEU A 73 15.45 -9.32 -0.46
CA LEU A 73 14.03 -9.65 -0.62
C LEU A 73 13.18 -9.16 0.57
N LEU A 74 13.74 -9.13 1.78
CA LEU A 74 13.10 -8.49 2.93
C LEU A 74 12.80 -7.03 2.63
N PHE A 75 13.81 -6.23 2.25
CA PHE A 75 13.62 -4.79 2.02
C PHE A 75 12.81 -4.49 0.76
N ILE A 76 12.82 -5.37 -0.25
CA ILE A 76 11.84 -5.31 -1.35
C ILE A 76 10.41 -5.49 -0.80
N GLY A 77 10.22 -6.42 0.13
CA GLY A 77 8.95 -6.64 0.81
C GLY A 77 8.53 -5.46 1.69
N VAL A 78 9.47 -4.85 2.42
CA VAL A 78 9.27 -3.60 3.19
C VAL A 78 8.75 -2.50 2.27
N LEU A 79 9.50 -2.16 1.20
CA LEU A 79 9.05 -1.17 0.21
C LEU A 79 7.68 -1.52 -0.41
N GLY A 80 7.46 -2.79 -0.72
CA GLY A 80 6.20 -3.25 -1.30
C GLY A 80 5.00 -3.18 -0.35
N GLY A 81 5.25 -3.15 0.97
CA GLY A 81 4.24 -2.93 2.00
C GLY A 81 4.01 -1.45 2.26
N GLU A 82 5.10 -0.69 2.44
CA GLU A 82 5.04 0.68 2.93
C GLU A 82 4.66 1.70 1.83
N GLN A 83 5.23 1.59 0.63
CA GLN A 83 4.99 2.60 -0.41
C GLN A 83 3.52 2.64 -0.90
N PRO A 84 2.83 1.51 -1.15
CA PRO A 84 1.41 1.55 -1.51
C PRO A 84 0.53 2.10 -0.38
N VAL A 85 0.84 1.77 0.88
CA VAL A 85 0.14 2.33 2.05
C VAL A 85 0.37 3.83 2.15
N HIS A 86 1.62 4.28 2.00
CA HIS A 86 2.01 5.68 2.00
C HIS A 86 1.26 6.46 0.92
N PHE A 87 1.15 5.91 -0.30
CA PHE A 87 0.37 6.51 -1.39
C PHE A 87 -1.10 6.67 -1.01
N GLN A 88 -1.75 5.62 -0.52
CA GLN A 88 -3.15 5.64 -0.14
C GLN A 88 -3.43 6.64 0.99
N GLN A 89 -2.60 6.63 2.03
CA GLN A 89 -2.69 7.53 3.17
C GLN A 89 -2.45 8.99 2.77
N THR A 90 -1.52 9.25 1.86
CA THR A 90 -1.29 10.58 1.29
C THR A 90 -2.51 11.08 0.54
N LEU A 91 -3.13 10.25 -0.31
CA LEU A 91 -4.38 10.62 -0.99
C LEU A 91 -5.50 10.92 0.02
N LEU A 92 -5.62 10.09 1.06
CA LEU A 92 -6.61 10.30 2.12
C LEU A 92 -6.38 11.63 2.84
N LEU A 93 -5.15 11.99 3.22
CA LEU A 93 -4.85 13.26 3.89
C LEU A 93 -5.06 14.47 2.97
N ARG A 94 -4.58 14.40 1.72
CA ARG A 94 -4.66 15.53 0.76
C ARG A 94 -6.07 15.77 0.25
N GLY A 95 -6.87 14.71 0.09
CA GLY A 95 -8.27 14.82 -0.31
C GLY A 95 -9.21 15.25 0.80
N ASN A 96 -8.73 15.45 2.04
CA ASN A 96 -9.61 15.37 3.19
C ASN A 96 -10.33 16.65 3.60
N ARG A 97 -11.67 16.61 3.52
CA ARG A 97 -12.57 17.43 4.34
C ARG A 97 -13.54 16.59 5.21
N ARG A 98 -13.39 15.24 5.31
CA ARG A 98 -14.38 14.35 5.98
C ARG A 98 -13.86 13.11 6.74
N MET A 99 -12.58 12.93 7.08
CA MET A 99 -12.18 11.85 8.02
C MET A 99 -12.43 12.25 9.48
N PRO A 100 -12.76 11.28 10.35
CA PRO A 100 -12.74 11.47 11.79
C PRO A 100 -11.39 12.05 12.26
N PRO A 101 -11.38 13.05 13.17
CA PRO A 101 -10.14 13.70 13.62
C PRO A 101 -9.09 12.73 14.16
N LEU A 102 -9.52 11.70 14.89
CA LEU A 102 -8.63 10.66 15.42
C LEU A 102 -7.94 9.87 14.31
N LEU A 103 -8.70 9.42 13.30
CA LEU A 103 -8.14 8.70 12.15
C LEU A 103 -7.17 9.57 11.36
N ASN A 104 -7.53 10.85 11.17
CA ASN A 104 -6.65 11.82 10.52
C ASN A 104 -5.31 11.98 11.27
N ARG A 105 -5.35 12.01 12.61
CA ARG A 105 -4.14 12.10 13.43
C ARG A 105 -3.30 10.83 13.37
N ILE A 106 -3.92 9.65 13.44
CA ILE A 106 -3.23 8.35 13.31
C ILE A 106 -2.52 8.27 11.96
N ILE A 107 -3.22 8.57 10.86
CA ILE A 107 -2.65 8.54 9.51
C ILE A 107 -1.51 9.56 9.37
N TYR A 108 -1.67 10.76 9.95
CA TYR A 108 -0.61 11.79 9.93
C TYR A 108 0.67 11.32 10.62
N ILE A 109 0.56 10.72 11.81
CA ILE A 109 1.69 10.19 12.57
C ILE A 109 2.34 9.05 11.77
N HIS A 110 1.54 8.06 11.37
CA HIS A 110 1.99 6.91 10.57
C HIS A 110 2.74 7.36 9.31
N LEU A 111 2.19 8.29 8.54
CA LEU A 111 2.81 8.76 7.30
C LEU A 111 4.19 9.41 7.54
N ALA A 112 4.35 10.14 8.65
CA ALA A 112 5.62 10.77 9.00
C ALA A 112 6.68 9.75 9.46
N GLU A 113 6.25 8.67 10.11
CA GLU A 113 7.11 7.57 10.58
C GLU A 113 7.54 6.68 9.41
N GLU A 114 6.58 6.22 8.60
CA GLU A 114 6.79 5.46 7.37
C GLU A 114 7.69 6.17 6.35
N ALA A 115 7.71 7.51 6.36
CA ALA A 115 8.61 8.27 5.50
C ALA A 115 10.08 7.91 5.76
N ARG A 116 10.45 7.65 7.03
CA ARG A 116 11.79 7.22 7.43
C ARG A 116 12.05 5.76 7.04
N HIS A 117 11.07 4.88 7.22
CA HIS A 117 11.20 3.46 6.89
C HIS A 117 11.52 3.26 5.41
N ILE A 118 10.74 3.90 4.54
CA ILE A 118 10.94 3.84 3.10
C ILE A 118 12.29 4.45 2.70
N SER A 119 12.75 5.54 3.35
CA SER A 119 14.05 6.14 3.04
C SER A 119 15.19 5.17 3.35
N PHE A 120 15.17 4.56 4.53
CA PHE A 120 16.16 3.57 4.92
C PHE A 120 16.13 2.36 3.99
N ALA A 121 14.95 1.82 3.68
CA ALA A 121 14.80 0.68 2.79
C ALA A 121 15.35 0.96 1.39
N ASP A 122 15.14 2.18 0.87
CA ASP A 122 15.64 2.60 -0.44
C ASP A 122 17.18 2.69 -0.46
N ASP A 123 17.79 3.29 0.56
CA ASP A 123 19.25 3.42 0.67
C ASP A 123 19.92 2.07 0.94
N HIS A 124 19.37 1.27 1.85
CA HIS A 124 19.89 -0.07 2.18
C HIS A 124 19.77 -1.03 1.00
N LEU A 125 18.70 -0.95 0.20
CA LEU A 125 18.60 -1.71 -1.04
C LEU A 125 19.63 -1.26 -2.07
N ALA A 126 19.83 0.03 -2.26
CA ALA A 126 20.86 0.55 -3.16
C ALA A 126 22.24 0.01 -2.78
N GLU A 127 22.56 0.03 -1.49
CA GLU A 127 23.82 -0.48 -0.96
C GLU A 127 23.99 -1.99 -1.20
N ARG A 128 22.95 -2.80 -0.96
CA ARG A 128 23.06 -4.27 -1.09
C ARG A 128 22.99 -4.75 -2.53
N VAL A 129 22.22 -4.07 -3.39
CA VAL A 129 21.99 -4.46 -4.78
C VAL A 129 23.18 -4.12 -5.68
N GLN A 130 23.95 -3.07 -5.38
CA GLN A 130 25.18 -2.75 -6.13
C GLN A 130 26.24 -3.87 -6.02
N TYR A 131 26.35 -4.53 -4.87
CA TYR A 131 27.29 -5.64 -4.65
C TYR A 131 26.73 -7.01 -5.04
N SER A 132 25.54 -7.07 -5.63
CA SER A 132 24.90 -8.33 -6.00
C SER A 132 25.32 -8.79 -7.39
N GLY A 133 25.72 -10.06 -7.51
CA GLY A 133 26.04 -10.70 -8.79
C GLY A 133 24.84 -10.75 -9.76
N ARG A 134 25.12 -10.93 -11.05
CA ARG A 134 24.15 -10.89 -12.16
C ARG A 134 22.95 -11.82 -11.94
N TRP A 135 23.17 -13.03 -11.43
CA TRP A 135 22.11 -14.00 -11.14
C TRP A 135 21.17 -13.53 -10.03
N LYS A 136 21.73 -13.04 -8.91
CA LYS A 136 20.92 -12.49 -7.80
C LYS A 136 20.10 -11.30 -8.28
N ARG A 137 20.71 -10.40 -9.08
CA ARG A 137 20.01 -9.26 -9.68
C ARG A 137 18.87 -9.70 -10.60
N ALA A 138 19.04 -10.75 -11.39
CA ALA A 138 17.97 -11.30 -12.23
C ALA A 138 16.82 -11.86 -11.36
N VAL A 139 17.13 -12.56 -10.27
CA VAL A 139 16.11 -13.01 -9.30
C VAL A 139 15.38 -11.82 -8.69
N TYR A 140 16.08 -10.78 -8.25
CA TYR A 140 15.44 -9.58 -7.69
C TYR A 140 14.57 -8.86 -8.72
N ALA A 141 14.99 -8.79 -9.99
CA ALA A 141 14.21 -8.21 -11.08
C ALA A 141 12.87 -8.93 -11.33
N VAL A 142 12.80 -10.24 -11.05
CA VAL A 142 11.56 -11.03 -11.07
C VAL A 142 10.77 -10.86 -9.78
N MET A 143 11.42 -11.03 -8.63
CA MET A 143 10.75 -11.08 -7.34
C MET A 143 10.18 -9.73 -6.91
N PHE A 144 10.82 -8.61 -7.25
CA PHE A 144 10.35 -7.27 -6.90
C PHE A 144 8.91 -7.01 -7.36
N PRO A 145 8.57 -7.04 -8.67
CA PRO A 145 7.21 -6.79 -9.11
C PRO A 145 6.20 -7.83 -8.58
N LEU A 146 6.62 -9.09 -8.35
CA LEU A 146 5.76 -10.13 -7.80
C LEU A 146 5.38 -9.85 -6.34
N PHE A 147 6.36 -9.55 -5.48
CA PHE A 147 6.12 -9.20 -4.08
C PHE A 147 5.28 -7.94 -3.96
N LEU A 148 5.64 -6.89 -4.71
CA LEU A 148 4.88 -5.65 -4.74
C LEU A 148 3.42 -5.90 -5.12
N ARG A 149 3.16 -6.62 -6.22
CA ARG A 149 1.80 -6.89 -6.68
C ARG A 149 0.98 -7.73 -5.70
N TRP A 150 1.63 -8.69 -5.03
CA TRP A 150 1.00 -9.51 -4.00
C TRP A 150 0.60 -8.66 -2.79
N LEU A 151 1.53 -7.87 -2.25
CA LEU A 151 1.31 -7.00 -1.08
C LEU A 151 0.24 -5.94 -1.36
N MET A 152 0.28 -5.29 -2.52
CA MET A 152 -0.78 -4.37 -2.97
C MET A 152 -2.16 -5.04 -2.98
N GLY A 153 -2.22 -6.32 -3.36
CA GLY A 153 -3.47 -7.07 -3.34
C GLY A 153 -3.99 -7.41 -1.95
N GLU A 154 -3.12 -7.49 -0.95
CA GLU A 154 -3.51 -7.61 0.45
C GLU A 154 -3.93 -6.26 1.05
N ILE A 155 -3.26 -5.17 0.67
CA ILE A 155 -3.53 -3.81 1.17
C ILE A 155 -4.84 -3.24 0.61
N PHE A 156 -5.01 -3.27 -0.72
CA PHE A 156 -6.09 -2.52 -1.37
C PHE A 156 -7.43 -3.24 -1.42
N THR A 157 -7.46 -4.55 -1.20
CA THR A 157 -8.66 -5.35 -1.44
C THR A 157 -9.11 -6.06 -0.18
N PRO A 158 -10.32 -5.76 0.32
CA PRO A 158 -10.85 -6.40 1.51
C PRO A 158 -11.01 -7.91 1.29
N PRO A 159 -11.03 -8.71 2.38
CA PRO A 159 -11.19 -10.15 2.27
C PRO A 159 -12.54 -10.51 1.65
N ARG A 160 -12.62 -11.67 0.99
CA ARG A 160 -13.89 -12.14 0.37
C ARG A 160 -15.04 -12.31 1.37
N ALA A 161 -14.74 -12.40 2.67
CA ALA A 161 -15.74 -12.42 3.73
C ALA A 161 -16.56 -11.12 3.76
N PHE A 162 -15.87 -9.97 3.70
CA PHE A 162 -16.49 -8.64 3.60
C PHE A 162 -17.49 -8.57 2.44
N ALA A 163 -17.09 -9.02 1.25
CA ALA A 163 -17.97 -9.00 0.08
C ALA A 163 -19.22 -9.90 0.26
N ARG A 164 -19.13 -10.99 1.03
CA ARG A 164 -20.27 -11.87 1.31
C ARG A 164 -21.20 -11.26 2.36
N GLU A 165 -20.63 -10.70 3.42
CA GLU A 165 -21.35 -10.07 4.52
C GLU A 165 -22.23 -8.91 4.03
N PHE A 166 -21.63 -8.01 3.24
CA PHE A 166 -22.34 -6.87 2.65
C PHE A 166 -23.03 -7.20 1.31
N GLN A 167 -23.12 -8.50 0.96
CA GLN A 167 -23.78 -9.00 -0.25
C GLN A 167 -23.35 -8.28 -1.55
N VAL A 168 -22.08 -7.86 -1.62
CA VAL A 168 -21.54 -7.11 -2.76
C VAL A 168 -21.42 -8.05 -3.98
N PRO A 169 -22.09 -7.75 -5.11
CA PRO A 169 -22.00 -8.60 -6.29
C PRO A 169 -20.55 -8.75 -6.77
N ARG A 170 -20.17 -9.98 -7.16
CA ARG A 170 -18.80 -10.28 -7.61
C ARG A 170 -18.32 -9.37 -8.73
N ARG A 171 -19.20 -8.98 -9.65
CA ARG A 171 -18.89 -8.05 -10.75
C ARG A 171 -18.49 -6.68 -10.21
N THR A 172 -19.26 -6.13 -9.28
CA THR A 172 -19.05 -4.82 -8.66
C THR A 172 -17.76 -4.81 -7.86
N PHE A 173 -17.54 -5.85 -7.05
CA PHE A 173 -16.31 -6.00 -6.28
C PHE A 173 -15.07 -6.05 -7.20
N LYS A 174 -15.12 -6.85 -8.26
CA LYS A 174 -14.02 -6.91 -9.23
C LYS A 174 -13.82 -5.58 -9.96
N SER A 175 -14.88 -4.86 -10.32
CA SER A 175 -14.76 -3.54 -10.95
C SER A 175 -14.17 -2.50 -10.01
N ALA A 176 -14.57 -2.48 -8.74
CA ALA A 176 -14.08 -1.53 -7.75
C ALA A 176 -12.56 -1.67 -7.49
N TYR A 177 -12.04 -2.91 -7.46
CA TYR A 177 -10.66 -3.15 -7.04
C TYR A 177 -9.72 -3.62 -8.17
N TRP A 178 -10.22 -4.10 -9.31
CA TRP A 178 -9.36 -4.79 -10.31
C TRP A 178 -9.67 -4.52 -11.79
N ARG A 179 -10.95 -4.34 -12.16
CA ARG A 179 -11.40 -4.42 -13.56
C ARG A 179 -11.84 -3.09 -14.15
N SER A 180 -12.11 -2.07 -13.35
CA SER A 180 -12.38 -0.73 -13.89
C SER A 180 -11.09 -0.06 -14.31
N GLU A 181 -11.18 0.88 -15.25
CA GLU A 181 -10.04 1.72 -15.63
C GLU A 181 -9.48 2.47 -14.43
N TYR A 182 -10.35 3.06 -13.62
CA TYR A 182 -9.98 3.72 -12.37
C TYR A 182 -9.18 2.80 -11.44
N SER A 183 -9.64 1.57 -11.18
CA SER A 183 -8.94 0.63 -10.31
C SER A 183 -7.57 0.19 -10.86
N ARG A 184 -7.46 0.04 -12.19
CA ARG A 184 -6.18 -0.29 -12.85
C ARG A 184 -5.19 0.87 -12.76
N GLN A 185 -5.65 2.10 -13.00
CA GLN A 185 -4.83 3.30 -12.85
C GLN A 185 -4.41 3.49 -11.39
N MET A 186 -5.31 3.29 -10.42
CA MET A 186 -5.01 3.37 -9.00
C MET A 186 -3.90 2.39 -8.62
N MET A 187 -3.95 1.17 -9.13
CA MET A 187 -2.89 0.18 -8.95
C MET A 187 -1.57 0.66 -9.56
N ALA A 188 -1.57 1.07 -10.83
CA ALA A 188 -0.36 1.50 -11.52
C ALA A 188 0.31 2.72 -10.86
N GLU A 189 -0.48 3.65 -10.34
CA GLU A 189 -0.01 4.87 -9.68
C GLU A 189 0.44 4.61 -8.24
N SER A 190 -0.23 3.71 -7.51
CA SER A 190 0.21 3.27 -6.17
C SER A 190 1.57 2.56 -6.20
N ALA A 191 1.95 1.99 -7.34
CA ALA A 191 3.24 1.36 -7.57
C ALA A 191 4.34 2.33 -8.06
N ALA A 192 4.04 3.62 -8.25
CA ALA A 192 4.93 4.56 -8.95
C ALA A 192 6.29 4.75 -8.28
N ASP A 193 6.33 4.95 -6.96
CA ASP A 193 7.59 5.11 -6.23
C ASP A 193 8.38 3.80 -6.16
N ALA A 194 7.70 2.65 -6.00
CA ALA A 194 8.35 1.34 -6.01
C ALA A 194 8.98 1.03 -7.37
N ARG A 195 8.26 1.42 -8.42
CA ARG A 195 8.71 1.33 -9.80
C ARG A 195 9.93 2.21 -10.05
N ARG A 196 9.98 3.42 -9.48
CA ARG A 196 11.16 4.31 -9.52
C ARG A 196 12.36 3.68 -8.83
N VAL A 197 12.18 3.09 -7.66
CA VAL A 197 13.27 2.41 -6.94
C VAL A 197 13.80 1.25 -7.78
N ALA A 198 12.92 0.38 -8.29
CA ALA A 198 13.33 -0.74 -9.14
C ALA A 198 14.08 -0.30 -10.42
N ASP A 199 13.70 0.84 -11.00
CA ASP A 199 14.39 1.46 -12.14
C ASP A 199 15.79 1.95 -11.77
N ARG A 200 15.90 2.74 -10.68
CA ARG A 200 17.16 3.26 -10.13
C ARG A 200 18.16 2.15 -9.78
N LEU A 201 17.68 1.04 -9.23
CA LEU A 201 18.49 -0.12 -8.87
C LEU A 201 18.92 -0.97 -10.10
N GLY A 202 18.41 -0.66 -11.29
CA GLY A 202 18.63 -1.45 -12.50
C GLY A 202 17.96 -2.82 -12.47
N LEU A 203 16.91 -2.99 -11.66
CA LEU A 203 16.09 -4.21 -11.58
C LEU A 203 14.93 -4.19 -12.58
N ARG A 204 14.65 -3.04 -13.18
CA ARG A 204 13.61 -2.81 -14.19
C ARG A 204 14.18 -2.71 -15.61
N SER A 205 14.88 -3.76 -16.02
CA SER A 205 15.39 -3.95 -17.38
C SER A 205 14.28 -4.09 -18.44
N VAL A 206 14.65 -4.07 -19.73
CA VAL A 206 13.71 -4.23 -20.86
C VAL A 206 12.84 -5.49 -20.74
N TRP A 207 13.42 -6.62 -20.32
CA TRP A 207 12.67 -7.87 -20.16
C TRP A 207 11.82 -7.86 -18.88
N SER A 208 12.36 -7.40 -17.75
CA SER A 208 11.62 -7.44 -16.49
C SER A 208 10.41 -6.49 -16.52
N ARG A 209 10.47 -5.40 -17.30
CA ARG A 209 9.31 -4.52 -17.58
C ARG A 209 8.07 -5.27 -18.09
N TRP A 210 8.23 -6.37 -18.81
CA TRP A 210 7.08 -7.20 -19.23
C TRP A 210 6.34 -7.79 -18.03
N ILE A 211 7.05 -8.17 -16.96
CA ILE A 211 6.44 -8.65 -15.72
C ILE A 211 5.61 -7.53 -15.09
N TRP A 212 6.15 -6.31 -15.00
CA TRP A 212 5.41 -5.15 -14.49
C TRP A 212 4.12 -4.90 -15.27
N ARG A 213 4.17 -5.00 -16.61
CA ARG A 213 3.01 -4.82 -17.49
C ARG A 213 1.98 -5.91 -17.28
N ALA A 214 2.42 -7.17 -17.27
CA ALA A 214 1.54 -8.33 -17.06
C ALA A 214 0.84 -8.27 -15.70
N LEU A 215 1.51 -7.75 -14.67
CA LEU A 215 0.94 -7.57 -13.34
C LEU A 215 0.06 -6.32 -13.19
N GLY A 216 0.00 -5.45 -14.21
CA GLY A 216 -0.79 -4.23 -14.22
C GLY A 216 -0.25 -3.13 -13.30
N ILE A 217 1.05 -3.15 -13.03
CA ILE A 217 1.76 -2.19 -12.16
C ILE A 217 2.85 -1.42 -12.92
N ASP A 218 2.89 -1.54 -14.25
CA ASP A 218 3.68 -0.66 -15.11
C ASP A 218 3.01 0.72 -15.26
N GLY A 219 3.79 1.73 -15.63
CA GLY A 219 3.31 3.10 -15.79
C GLY A 219 4.44 4.13 -15.84
N ARG A 220 4.08 5.40 -15.76
CA ARG A 220 5.02 6.53 -15.78
C ARG A 220 5.95 6.47 -14.56
N LEU A 221 7.22 6.81 -14.75
CA LEU A 221 8.15 7.00 -13.63
C LEU A 221 7.94 8.38 -13.00
N PRO A 222 7.80 8.46 -11.67
CA PRO A 222 7.70 9.74 -10.98
C PRO A 222 9.04 10.47 -10.98
N ARG A 223 9.00 11.81 -11.04
CA ARG A 223 10.19 12.69 -11.09
C ARG A 223 10.98 12.71 -9.80
N TYR A 224 10.29 12.60 -8.68
CA TYR A 224 10.82 12.48 -7.33
C TYR A 224 9.85 11.65 -6.48
N ARG A 225 10.31 11.17 -5.33
CA ARG A 225 9.47 10.38 -4.42
C ARG A 225 8.28 11.19 -3.91
N GLY A 226 7.08 10.62 -3.93
CA GLY A 226 5.87 11.31 -3.50
C GLY A 226 5.40 12.43 -4.44
N GLU A 227 5.77 12.37 -5.74
CA GLU A 227 5.25 13.29 -6.76
C GLU A 227 3.70 13.30 -6.70
N PRO A 228 3.05 14.47 -6.53
CA PRO A 228 1.59 14.55 -6.41
C PRO A 228 0.87 13.92 -7.60
N ASN A 229 -0.11 13.07 -7.29
CA ASN A 229 -0.92 12.44 -8.32
C ASN A 229 -2.15 13.30 -8.62
N ARG A 230 -2.03 14.13 -9.64
CA ARG A 230 -3.11 15.05 -10.05
C ARG A 230 -4.37 14.33 -10.55
N LEU A 231 -4.29 13.08 -11.02
CA LEU A 231 -5.46 12.33 -11.48
C LEU A 231 -6.38 12.01 -10.30
N PHE A 232 -5.83 11.46 -9.22
CA PHE A 232 -6.63 11.06 -8.05
C PHE A 232 -6.94 12.22 -7.11
N GLU A 233 -6.02 13.18 -6.96
CA GLU A 233 -6.26 14.37 -6.13
C GLU A 233 -7.41 15.24 -6.69
N SER A 234 -7.54 15.34 -8.02
CA SER A 234 -8.63 16.09 -8.68
C SER A 234 -9.94 15.29 -8.80
N ALA A 235 -9.87 13.97 -9.01
CA ALA A 235 -11.05 13.11 -9.09
C ALA A 235 -11.90 13.18 -7.82
N THR A 236 -11.28 13.26 -6.63
CA THR A 236 -11.99 13.49 -5.35
C THR A 236 -12.82 14.76 -5.36
N VAL A 237 -12.38 15.82 -6.04
CA VAL A 237 -13.13 17.09 -6.13
C VAL A 237 -14.29 16.97 -7.11
N SER A 238 -14.09 16.30 -8.25
CA SER A 238 -15.12 16.11 -9.28
C SER A 238 -16.26 15.17 -8.87
N GLN A 239 -15.96 14.03 -8.22
CA GLN A 239 -16.98 13.10 -7.70
C GLN A 239 -17.88 13.75 -6.64
N LEU A 240 -17.36 14.71 -5.86
CA LEU A 240 -18.16 15.46 -4.89
C LEU A 240 -19.12 16.46 -5.56
N ALA A 241 -18.73 17.08 -6.68
CA ALA A 241 -19.63 17.92 -7.46
C ALA A 241 -20.79 17.10 -8.05
N GLU A 242 -20.49 15.89 -8.52
CA GLU A 242 -21.46 14.94 -9.07
C GLU A 242 -22.42 14.39 -8.00
N ILE A 243 -21.91 14.04 -6.80
CA ILE A 243 -22.76 13.63 -5.67
C ILE A 243 -23.65 14.79 -5.20
N ARG A 244 -23.11 16.01 -5.09
CA ARG A 244 -23.89 17.18 -4.66
C ARG A 244 -25.01 17.49 -5.66
N THR A 245 -24.70 17.49 -6.95
CA THR A 245 -25.71 17.69 -8.01
C THR A 245 -26.75 16.58 -8.05
N THR A 246 -26.35 15.32 -7.86
CA THR A 246 -27.30 14.18 -7.81
C THR A 246 -28.23 14.26 -6.59
N VAL A 247 -27.73 14.67 -5.43
CA VAL A 247 -28.55 14.87 -4.22
C VAL A 247 -29.52 16.04 -4.41
N TRP A 248 -29.06 17.17 -4.95
CA TRP A 248 -29.94 18.31 -5.26
C TRP A 248 -30.98 17.97 -6.32
N ALA A 249 -30.62 17.23 -7.37
CA ALA A 249 -31.55 16.77 -8.39
C ALA A 249 -32.62 15.83 -7.82
N ARG A 250 -32.24 14.94 -6.90
CA ARG A 250 -33.21 14.07 -6.20
C ARG A 250 -34.12 14.86 -5.27
N LEU A 251 -33.61 15.81 -4.50
CA LEU A 251 -34.42 16.67 -3.63
C LEU A 251 -35.39 17.55 -4.45
N ALA A 252 -34.92 18.11 -5.57
CA ALA A 252 -35.76 18.88 -6.49
C ALA A 252 -36.84 18.00 -7.14
N ALA A 253 -36.51 16.78 -7.57
CA ALA A 253 -37.49 15.84 -8.13
C ALA A 253 -38.55 15.45 -7.10
N THR A 254 -38.16 15.21 -5.83
CA THR A 254 -39.12 14.93 -4.75
C THR A 254 -40.00 16.14 -4.45
N ALA A 255 -39.46 17.36 -4.47
CA ALA A 255 -40.24 18.58 -4.27
C ALA A 255 -41.23 18.84 -5.41
N ILE A 256 -40.84 18.57 -6.67
CA ILE A 256 -41.72 18.69 -7.84
C ILE A 256 -42.84 17.63 -7.79
N MET A 257 -42.50 16.38 -7.45
CA MET A 257 -43.49 15.30 -7.29
C MET A 257 -44.48 15.60 -6.15
N ALA A 258 -44.02 16.21 -5.05
CA ALA A 258 -44.88 16.64 -3.96
C ALA A 258 -45.77 17.82 -4.33
N ALA A 259 -45.33 18.71 -5.22
CA ALA A 259 -46.10 19.86 -5.69
C ALA A 259 -47.16 19.50 -6.77
N VAL A 260 -46.96 18.41 -7.51
CA VAL A 260 -47.91 17.89 -8.53
C VAL A 260 -48.96 16.96 -7.91
N ALA A 261 -48.72 16.46 -6.69
CA ALA A 261 -49.63 15.59 -5.95
C ALA A 261 -50.67 16.35 -5.10
N TRP A 262 -50.83 17.66 -5.30
CA TRP A 262 -51.85 18.52 -4.69
C TRP A 262 -52.65 19.24 -5.77
#